data_AF-A0A3M1KWS5-F1
#
_entry.id   AF-A0A3M1KWS5-F1
#
_cell.length_a   1.000
_cell.length_b   1.000
_cell.length_c   1.000
_cell.angle_alpha   90.00
_cell.angle_beta   90.00
_cell.angle_gamma   90.00
#
_symmetry.space_group_name_H-M   'P 1'
#
loop_
_entity.id
_entity.type
_entity.pdbx_description
1 polymer ?
#
loop_
_entity_poly.entity_id
_entity_poly.type
_entity_poly.pdbx_seq_one_letter_code
_entity_poly.pdbx_strand_id
1 'polypeptide(L)'
;MPDDLGKRAAAGAGAARTRAIGRGRLSRRGVLHERSGSGGGARIFSRGVKVWVKICGITRLEDALVALESGADAIGLNFAPSSRRYCPPDEAARIVAGLPAGCQVFGVFVRASRHHIERTIGRTGIGGIQFHGEEPVEELAGWDLPVIRAVPVRDRNSVCAAIAEARGYRVLLDHGTGGGSGKRFDERLVAGVDLSEVIVAGGLTPENVADVIRRYRPWGVDTAGGVEREPGLKDASRIREFIERAKTAG
;
A
#
# COMPACT_ATOMS: atom_id res chain seq x y z
N MET A 1 14.07 28.69 39.59
CA MET A 1 14.90 29.26 40.67
C MET A 1 14.71 28.40 41.91
N PRO A 2 15.72 27.63 42.34
CA PRO A 2 16.99 27.35 41.64
C PRO A 2 16.74 26.44 40.41
N ASP A 3 17.60 26.30 39.40
CA ASP A 3 19.05 26.54 39.19
C ASP A 3 19.95 25.31 39.39
N ASP A 4 20.09 24.60 38.26
CA ASP A 4 21.32 24.15 37.62
C ASP A 4 22.31 23.25 38.40
N LEU A 5 22.27 21.96 38.06
CA LEU A 5 23.35 21.00 38.29
C LEU A 5 23.68 20.29 36.96
N GLY A 6 24.59 20.87 36.18
CA GLY A 6 25.01 20.30 34.91
C GLY A 6 26.48 20.56 34.55
N LYS A 7 27.31 19.50 34.62
CA LYS A 7 28.29 19.03 33.59
C LYS A 7 29.61 18.49 34.15
N ARG A 8 29.89 17.22 33.79
CA ARG A 8 31.17 16.49 33.55
C ARG A 8 30.88 15.00 33.83
N ALA A 9 31.31 13.99 33.09
CA ALA A 9 31.92 13.88 31.75
C ALA A 9 31.47 12.48 31.19
N ALA A 10 31.90 11.91 30.06
CA ALA A 10 32.95 12.22 29.08
C ALA A 10 32.54 11.67 27.68
N ALA A 11 33.46 11.62 26.73
CA ALA A 11 33.28 10.94 25.44
C ALA A 11 33.86 9.50 25.45
N GLY A 12 33.30 8.61 24.63
CA GLY A 12 33.83 7.26 24.39
C GLY A 12 33.38 6.72 23.04
N ALA A 13 34.27 6.73 22.04
CA ALA A 13 33.97 6.29 20.68
C ALA A 13 34.20 4.78 20.50
N GLY A 14 33.25 4.08 19.88
CA GLY A 14 33.35 2.66 19.50
C GLY A 14 33.27 2.48 17.99
N ALA A 15 34.36 2.04 17.35
CA ALA A 15 34.43 1.89 15.90
C ALA A 15 33.81 0.58 15.40
N ALA A 16 32.83 0.65 14.50
CA ALA A 16 32.27 -0.51 13.81
C ALA A 16 33.14 -0.91 12.60
N ARG A 17 33.50 -2.20 12.50
CA ARG A 17 34.32 -2.74 11.40
C ARG A 17 33.48 -3.20 10.22
N THR A 18 33.64 -2.57 9.07
CA THR A 18 33.04 -2.98 7.80
C THR A 18 33.69 -4.27 7.27
N ARG A 19 32.89 -5.25 6.85
CA ARG A 19 33.36 -6.39 6.03
C ARG A 19 32.88 -6.23 4.60
N ALA A 20 33.81 -6.17 3.65
CA ALA A 20 33.51 -6.18 2.23
C ALA A 20 33.11 -7.59 1.75
N ILE A 21 32.12 -7.67 0.86
CA ILE A 21 31.71 -8.90 0.20
C ILE A 21 32.24 -8.88 -1.25
N GLY A 22 32.90 -9.98 -1.66
CA GLY A 22 33.68 -10.04 -2.89
C GLY A 22 32.84 -10.05 -4.18
N ARG A 23 33.42 -9.49 -5.26
CA ARG A 23 32.83 -9.51 -6.61
C ARG A 23 32.97 -10.89 -7.25
N GLY A 24 31.86 -11.64 -7.35
CA GLY A 24 31.78 -12.88 -8.11
C GLY A 24 31.76 -12.64 -9.63
N ARG A 25 32.55 -13.42 -10.38
CA ARG A 25 32.81 -13.22 -11.82
C ARG A 25 31.86 -14.10 -12.66
N LEU A 26 31.06 -13.49 -13.53
CA LEU A 26 30.24 -14.22 -14.52
C LEU A 26 31.13 -14.78 -15.64
N SER A 27 31.18 -16.11 -15.79
CA SER A 27 31.80 -16.80 -16.93
C SER A 27 30.75 -17.40 -17.87
N ARG A 28 31.03 -17.32 -19.18
CA ARG A 28 30.11 -17.70 -20.26
C ARG A 28 30.17 -19.20 -20.60
N ARG A 29 29.10 -19.64 -21.29
CA ARG A 29 28.95 -20.84 -22.16
C ARG A 29 28.86 -22.22 -21.49
N GLY A 30 27.84 -22.95 -21.92
CA GLY A 30 27.58 -24.36 -21.63
C GLY A 30 26.32 -24.82 -22.37
N VAL A 31 26.37 -24.87 -23.70
CA VAL A 31 25.31 -25.48 -24.51
C VAL A 31 25.60 -26.97 -24.58
N LEU A 32 24.65 -27.81 -24.14
CA LEU A 32 24.62 -29.24 -24.45
C LEU A 32 23.22 -29.59 -24.97
N HIS A 33 23.19 -30.43 -25.99
CA HIS A 33 22.01 -30.75 -26.77
C HIS A 33 21.42 -32.11 -26.35
N GLU A 34 20.09 -32.20 -26.41
CA GLU A 34 19.27 -33.41 -26.51
C GLU A 34 19.47 -34.60 -25.54
N ARG A 35 18.35 -34.99 -24.91
CA ARG A 35 17.78 -36.32 -25.15
C ARG A 35 16.26 -36.30 -25.02
N SER A 36 15.61 -37.04 -25.91
CA SER A 36 14.16 -37.17 -26.01
C SER A 36 13.58 -37.98 -24.84
N GLY A 37 12.49 -37.49 -24.26
CA GLY A 37 11.72 -38.14 -23.19
C GLY A 37 10.24 -37.86 -23.38
N SER A 38 9.44 -38.93 -23.47
CA SER A 38 8.00 -38.87 -23.74
C SER A 38 7.19 -38.67 -22.45
N GLY A 39 6.04 -38.00 -22.59
CA GLY A 39 4.95 -38.07 -21.62
C GLY A 39 4.90 -36.94 -20.59
N GLY A 40 3.69 -36.47 -20.32
CA GLY A 40 3.43 -35.37 -19.38
C GLY A 40 3.37 -34.03 -20.09
N GLY A 41 2.17 -33.67 -20.58
CA GLY A 41 1.89 -32.30 -20.98
C GLY A 41 2.04 -31.40 -19.75
N ALA A 42 3.21 -30.75 -19.64
CA ALA A 42 3.45 -29.75 -18.61
C ALA A 42 2.42 -28.65 -18.81
N ARG A 43 1.38 -28.64 -17.96
CA ARG A 43 0.54 -27.46 -17.81
C ARG A 43 1.50 -26.36 -17.40
N ILE A 44 1.77 -25.44 -18.33
CA ILE A 44 2.37 -24.17 -18.00
C ILE A 44 1.35 -23.50 -17.10
N PHE A 45 1.49 -23.72 -15.80
CA PHE A 45 0.85 -22.89 -14.80
C PHE A 45 1.47 -21.51 -14.99
N SER A 46 0.84 -20.72 -15.86
CA SER A 46 0.97 -19.28 -15.84
C SER A 46 0.72 -18.87 -14.40
N ARG A 47 1.80 -18.54 -13.67
CA ARG A 47 1.71 -17.83 -12.41
C ARG A 47 1.17 -16.45 -12.78
N GLY A 48 -0.15 -16.34 -12.87
CA GLY A 48 -0.86 -15.07 -13.02
C GLY A 48 -0.31 -14.12 -11.96
N VAL A 49 -0.05 -12.88 -12.35
CA VAL A 49 0.50 -11.89 -11.45
C VAL A 49 -0.64 -11.48 -10.53
N LYS A 50 -0.79 -12.23 -9.43
CA LYS A 50 -1.90 -12.10 -8.49
C LYS A 50 -1.98 -10.65 -8.01
N VAL A 51 -2.98 -9.93 -8.50
CA VAL A 51 -3.19 -8.49 -8.25
C VAL A 51 -3.16 -8.20 -6.76
N TRP A 52 -2.44 -7.14 -6.38
CA TRP A 52 -2.36 -6.71 -4.99
C TRP A 52 -3.66 -6.02 -4.55
N VAL A 53 -4.11 -6.27 -3.32
CA VAL A 53 -5.41 -5.84 -2.80
C VAL A 53 -5.25 -5.25 -1.41
N LYS A 54 -5.75 -4.02 -1.22
CA LYS A 54 -5.78 -3.34 0.07
C LYS A 54 -7.20 -2.96 0.50
N ILE A 55 -7.51 -3.22 1.77
CA ILE A 55 -8.76 -2.78 2.41
C ILE A 55 -8.45 -1.59 3.32
N CYS A 56 -8.99 -0.42 2.97
CA CYS A 56 -8.60 0.87 3.55
C CYS A 56 -9.68 1.44 4.49
N GLY A 57 -9.25 2.22 5.49
CA GLY A 57 -10.15 2.79 6.50
C GLY A 57 -10.76 1.72 7.40
N ILE A 58 -9.92 0.78 7.85
CA ILE A 58 -10.23 -0.14 8.94
C ILE A 58 -10.27 0.66 10.25
N THR A 59 -11.25 0.35 11.11
CA THR A 59 -11.42 0.99 12.43
C THR A 59 -11.51 -0.02 13.58
N ARG A 60 -11.52 -1.33 13.28
CA ARG A 60 -11.71 -2.43 14.23
C ARG A 60 -10.84 -3.63 13.87
N LEU A 61 -10.49 -4.46 14.85
CA LEU A 61 -9.65 -5.64 14.64
C LEU A 61 -10.36 -6.72 13.83
N GLU A 62 -11.66 -6.92 14.03
CA GLU A 62 -12.45 -7.96 13.35
C GLU A 62 -12.49 -7.71 11.83
N ASP A 63 -12.65 -6.45 11.43
CA ASP A 63 -12.63 -6.05 10.02
C ASP A 63 -11.25 -6.24 9.38
N ALA A 64 -10.17 -6.06 10.17
CA ALA A 64 -8.80 -6.28 9.74
C ALA A 64 -8.53 -7.78 9.51
N LEU A 65 -8.91 -8.62 10.46
CA LEU A 65 -8.74 -10.07 10.38
C LEU A 65 -9.52 -10.65 9.20
N VAL A 66 -10.80 -10.28 9.03
CA VAL A 66 -11.60 -10.72 7.87
C VAL A 66 -10.93 -10.33 6.54
N ALA A 67 -10.35 -9.13 6.42
CA ALA A 67 -9.64 -8.74 5.21
C ALA A 67 -8.40 -9.61 4.93
N LEU A 68 -7.58 -9.86 5.95
CA LEU A 68 -6.35 -10.64 5.84
C LEU A 68 -6.63 -12.13 5.57
N GLU A 69 -7.58 -12.73 6.29
CA GLU A 69 -8.06 -14.10 6.10
C GLU A 69 -8.64 -14.33 4.69
N SER A 70 -9.31 -13.31 4.14
CA SER A 70 -9.84 -13.32 2.78
C SER A 70 -8.75 -13.17 1.71
N GLY A 71 -7.50 -12.87 2.09
CA GLY A 71 -6.36 -12.73 1.20
C GLY A 71 -6.08 -11.32 0.68
N ALA A 72 -6.45 -10.28 1.43
CA ALA A 72 -5.89 -8.93 1.23
C ALA A 72 -4.39 -8.93 1.56
N ASP A 73 -3.58 -8.25 0.76
CA ASP A 73 -2.14 -8.17 0.97
C ASP A 73 -1.76 -6.99 1.88
N ALA A 74 -2.68 -6.05 2.10
CA ALA A 74 -2.52 -4.96 3.06
C ALA A 74 -3.86 -4.44 3.61
N ILE A 75 -3.77 -3.70 4.72
CA ILE A 75 -4.87 -2.88 5.25
C ILE A 75 -4.45 -1.41 5.39
N GLY A 76 -5.42 -0.50 5.52
CA GLY A 76 -5.19 0.92 5.76
C GLY A 76 -5.90 1.45 7.02
N LEU A 77 -5.16 2.09 7.91
CA LEU A 77 -5.66 2.82 9.09
C LEU A 77 -5.57 4.32 8.81
N ASN A 78 -6.64 5.10 9.04
CA ASN A 78 -6.68 6.51 8.66
C ASN A 78 -6.45 7.44 9.85
N PHE A 79 -5.40 8.25 9.81
CA PHE A 79 -4.98 9.14 10.89
C PHE A 79 -5.37 10.62 10.68
N ALA A 80 -6.18 10.93 9.66
CA ALA A 80 -6.73 12.27 9.46
C ALA A 80 -7.99 12.47 10.32
N PRO A 81 -8.02 13.38 11.33
CA PRO A 81 -9.16 13.52 12.25
C PRO A 81 -10.47 13.98 11.59
N SER A 82 -10.40 14.59 10.41
CA SER A 82 -11.57 14.97 9.59
C SER A 82 -12.19 13.80 8.82
N SER A 83 -11.58 12.62 8.85
CA SER A 83 -12.06 11.43 8.15
C SER A 83 -13.19 10.75 8.92
N ARG A 84 -14.26 10.38 8.21
CA ARG A 84 -15.31 9.46 8.72
C ARG A 84 -14.79 8.06 9.08
N ARG A 85 -13.52 7.77 8.80
CA ARG A 85 -12.82 6.50 9.07
C ARG A 85 -11.61 6.71 9.97
N TYR A 86 -11.56 7.82 10.71
CA TYR A 86 -10.46 8.15 11.60
C TYR A 86 -10.27 7.04 12.65
N CYS A 87 -9.05 6.53 12.76
CA CYS A 87 -8.63 5.56 13.75
C CYS A 87 -7.63 6.24 14.68
N PRO A 88 -7.98 6.50 15.96
CA PRO A 88 -7.05 7.08 16.93
C PRO A 88 -5.79 6.21 17.09
N PRO A 89 -4.60 6.79 17.34
CA PRO A 89 -3.36 6.01 17.48
C PRO A 89 -3.41 4.86 18.52
N ASP A 90 -4.17 4.99 19.61
CA ASP A 90 -4.32 3.90 20.59
C ASP A 90 -5.25 2.77 20.14
N GLU A 91 -6.22 3.08 19.27
CA GLU A 91 -7.05 2.06 18.61
C GLU A 91 -6.22 1.36 17.54
N ALA A 92 -5.51 2.12 16.72
CA ALA A 92 -4.59 1.60 15.71
C ALA A 92 -3.52 0.68 16.31
N ALA A 93 -2.92 1.05 17.45
CA ALA A 93 -1.95 0.20 18.15
C ALA A 93 -2.58 -1.12 18.63
N ARG A 94 -3.80 -1.09 19.16
CA ARG A 94 -4.54 -2.31 19.56
C ARG A 94 -4.89 -3.18 18.36
N ILE A 95 -5.30 -2.59 17.23
CA ILE A 95 -5.54 -3.33 15.98
C ILE A 95 -4.26 -3.99 15.50
N VAL A 96 -3.15 -3.24 15.33
CA VAL A 96 -1.88 -3.78 14.83
C VAL A 96 -1.33 -4.88 15.73
N ALA A 97 -1.40 -4.72 17.06
CA ALA A 97 -0.97 -5.76 18.01
C ALA A 97 -1.81 -7.05 17.95
N GLY A 98 -3.03 -7.00 17.43
CA GLY A 98 -3.89 -8.16 17.23
C GLY A 98 -3.73 -8.86 15.86
N LEU A 99 -2.88 -8.34 14.97
CA LEU A 99 -2.70 -8.92 13.63
C LEU A 99 -1.65 -10.06 13.63
N PRO A 100 -1.75 -11.00 12.66
CA PRO A 100 -0.67 -11.93 12.37
C PRO A 100 0.65 -11.20 12.03
N ALA A 101 1.78 -11.83 12.36
CA ALA A 101 3.10 -11.28 12.07
C ALA A 101 3.33 -11.14 10.55
N GLY A 102 3.89 -10.00 10.12
CA GLY A 102 4.21 -9.72 8.72
C GLY A 102 3.06 -9.12 7.90
N CYS A 103 1.89 -8.87 8.48
CA CYS A 103 0.80 -8.17 7.80
C CYS A 103 1.17 -6.72 7.47
N GLN A 104 0.99 -6.31 6.22
CA GLN A 104 1.30 -4.96 5.75
C GLN A 104 0.18 -3.97 6.16
N VAL A 105 0.50 -3.05 7.06
CA VAL A 105 -0.43 -2.00 7.52
C VAL A 105 0.07 -0.63 7.05
N PHE A 106 -0.76 0.10 6.31
CA PHE A 106 -0.49 1.47 5.89
C PHE A 106 -1.23 2.49 6.77
N GLY A 107 -0.52 3.49 7.29
CA GLY A 107 -1.13 4.68 7.87
C GLY A 107 -1.47 5.70 6.77
N VAL A 108 -2.73 6.13 6.70
CA VAL A 108 -3.19 7.17 5.76
C VAL A 108 -3.13 8.52 6.46
N PHE A 109 -2.37 9.45 5.88
CA PHE A 109 -2.13 10.80 6.40
C PHE A 109 -2.58 11.85 5.38
N VAL A 110 -3.02 13.01 5.88
CA VAL A 110 -3.42 14.15 5.06
C VAL A 110 -2.79 15.42 5.64
N ARG A 111 -1.76 15.95 4.97
CA ARG A 111 -0.99 17.13 5.37
C ARG A 111 -0.45 17.04 6.82
N ALA A 112 -0.03 15.84 7.21
CA ALA A 112 0.55 15.59 8.53
C ALA A 112 2.07 15.85 8.50
N SER A 113 2.61 16.53 9.52
CA SER A 113 4.04 16.76 9.59
C SER A 113 4.84 15.47 9.78
N ARG A 114 6.06 15.43 9.27
CA ARG A 114 7.00 14.31 9.43
C ARG A 114 7.08 13.79 10.88
N HIS A 115 7.24 14.70 11.84
CA HIS A 115 7.27 14.36 13.27
C HIS A 115 5.97 13.71 13.78
N HIS A 116 4.80 14.10 13.26
CA HIS A 116 3.54 13.45 13.59
C HIS A 116 3.51 12.02 13.04
N ILE A 117 3.93 11.82 11.79
CA ILE A 117 3.98 10.50 11.14
C ILE A 117 4.95 9.57 11.88
N GLU A 118 6.17 10.04 12.20
CA GLU A 118 7.19 9.28 12.95
C GLU A 118 6.68 8.84 14.33
N ARG A 119 6.01 9.72 15.09
CA ARG A 119 5.39 9.35 16.38
C ARG A 119 4.25 8.35 16.21
N THR A 120 3.47 8.46 15.14
CA THR A 120 2.38 7.51 14.85
C THR A 120 2.96 6.13 14.50
N ILE A 121 4.01 6.06 13.68
CA ILE A 121 4.75 4.82 13.39
C ILE A 121 5.25 4.19 14.70
N GLY A 122 5.99 4.95 15.53
CA GLY A 122 6.54 4.45 16.79
C GLY A 122 5.51 3.98 17.82
N ARG A 123 4.31 4.57 17.83
CA ARG A 123 3.21 4.19 18.75
C ARG A 123 2.39 3.00 18.26
N THR A 124 2.25 2.82 16.94
CA THR A 124 1.30 1.87 16.35
C THR A 124 1.95 0.65 15.72
N GLY A 125 3.23 0.73 15.31
CA GLY A 125 3.89 -0.32 14.56
C GLY A 125 3.44 -0.46 13.09
N ILE A 126 2.77 0.55 12.52
CA ILE A 126 2.43 0.52 11.08
C ILE A 126 3.69 0.35 10.21
N GLY A 127 3.59 -0.50 9.19
CA GLY A 127 4.70 -0.87 8.31
C GLY A 127 4.73 -0.11 6.98
N GLY A 128 3.94 0.95 6.80
CA GLY A 128 3.83 1.69 5.55
C GLY A 128 3.11 3.02 5.70
N ILE A 129 3.36 3.95 4.77
CA ILE A 129 2.85 5.33 4.81
C ILE A 129 2.06 5.60 3.53
N GLN A 130 0.85 6.15 3.64
CA GLN A 130 0.05 6.61 2.52
C GLN A 130 -0.24 8.11 2.67
N PHE A 131 0.38 8.93 1.82
CA PHE A 131 0.10 10.36 1.74
C PHE A 131 -1.11 10.62 0.86
N HIS A 132 -2.10 11.35 1.37
CA HIS A 132 -3.40 11.56 0.75
C HIS A 132 -3.86 13.04 0.78
N GLY A 133 -2.94 13.98 1.08
CA GLY A 133 -3.14 15.42 0.88
C GLY A 133 -2.48 15.92 -0.41
N GLU A 134 -2.08 17.20 -0.40
CA GLU A 134 -1.30 17.83 -1.47
C GLU A 134 0.15 18.07 -1.01
N GLU A 135 0.73 17.07 -0.32
CA GLU A 135 2.13 17.08 0.11
C GLU A 135 3.11 17.13 -1.09
N PRO A 136 4.19 17.93 -1.00
CA PRO A 136 5.21 18.04 -2.04
C PRO A 136 6.06 16.75 -2.13
N VAL A 137 6.66 16.49 -3.29
CA VAL A 137 7.33 15.21 -3.58
C VAL A 137 8.53 14.95 -2.66
N GLU A 138 9.18 16.02 -2.18
CA GLU A 138 10.30 15.99 -1.25
C GLU A 138 9.91 15.38 0.12
N GLU A 139 8.66 15.55 0.56
CA GLU A 139 8.15 14.96 1.81
C GLU A 139 7.89 13.44 1.70
N LEU A 140 7.81 12.91 0.47
CA LEU A 140 7.62 11.48 0.19
C LEU A 140 8.93 10.69 0.29
N ALA A 141 10.07 11.37 0.43
CA ALA A 141 11.41 10.77 0.43
C ALA A 141 11.99 10.57 1.84
N GLY A 142 13.04 9.74 1.93
CA GLY A 142 13.77 9.52 3.18
C GLY A 142 12.96 8.80 4.26
N TRP A 143 12.07 7.89 3.86
CA TRP A 143 11.35 6.99 4.75
C TRP A 143 11.88 5.56 4.59
N ASP A 144 12.12 4.87 5.70
CA ASP A 144 12.54 3.44 5.70
C ASP A 144 11.35 2.47 5.50
N LEU A 145 10.15 3.00 5.27
CA LEU A 145 8.92 2.25 5.05
C LEU A 145 8.39 2.45 3.62
N PRO A 146 7.69 1.47 3.04
CA PRO A 146 6.95 1.64 1.79
C PRO A 146 6.02 2.86 1.81
N VAL A 147 6.16 3.72 0.80
CA VAL A 147 5.34 4.92 0.61
C VAL A 147 4.35 4.74 -0.54
N ILE A 148 3.10 5.10 -0.29
CA ILE A 148 2.05 5.27 -1.31
C ILE A 148 1.71 6.76 -1.42
N ARG A 149 1.68 7.30 -2.64
CA ARG A 149 1.20 8.65 -2.94
C ARG A 149 -0.17 8.55 -3.59
N ALA A 150 -1.21 8.98 -2.89
CA ALA A 150 -2.53 9.12 -3.50
C ALA A 150 -2.59 10.37 -4.38
N VAL A 151 -3.18 10.23 -5.57
CA VAL A 151 -3.29 11.27 -6.60
C VAL A 151 -4.75 11.36 -7.03
N PRO A 152 -5.40 12.53 -6.88
CA PRO A 152 -6.77 12.74 -7.35
C PRO A 152 -6.79 12.75 -8.87
N VAL A 153 -7.52 11.82 -9.49
CA VAL A 153 -7.74 11.79 -10.95
C VAL A 153 -8.65 12.97 -11.32
N ARG A 154 -8.04 14.05 -11.80
CA ARG A 154 -8.72 15.28 -12.28
C ARG A 154 -8.69 15.36 -13.81
N ASP A 155 -7.57 14.99 -14.42
CA ASP A 155 -7.34 14.98 -15.86
C ASP A 155 -6.27 13.93 -16.25
N ARG A 156 -6.07 13.68 -17.55
CA ARG A 156 -5.12 12.67 -18.03
C ARG A 156 -3.65 13.09 -17.88
N ASN A 157 -3.35 14.39 -17.98
CA ASN A 157 -1.97 14.87 -17.93
C ASN A 157 -1.42 14.81 -16.49
N SER A 158 -2.23 15.18 -15.49
CA SER A 158 -1.84 15.06 -14.08
C SER A 158 -1.62 13.60 -13.65
N VAL A 159 -2.42 12.65 -14.16
CA VAL A 159 -2.19 11.21 -13.96
C VAL A 159 -0.86 10.78 -14.58
N CYS A 160 -0.62 11.11 -15.85
CA CYS A 160 0.63 10.74 -16.54
C CYS A 160 1.87 11.34 -15.86
N ALA A 161 1.80 12.61 -15.44
CA ALA A 161 2.90 13.28 -14.74
C ALA A 161 3.22 12.59 -13.42
N ALA A 162 2.22 12.34 -12.57
CA ALA A 162 2.42 11.72 -11.26
C ALA A 162 3.00 10.29 -11.35
N ILE A 163 2.65 9.53 -12.39
CA ILE A 163 3.25 8.21 -12.68
C ILE A 163 4.70 8.38 -13.17
N ALA A 164 4.94 9.30 -14.11
CA ALA A 164 6.27 9.56 -14.67
C ALA A 164 7.27 10.09 -13.64
N GLU A 165 6.81 10.84 -12.64
CA GLU A 165 7.59 11.42 -11.54
C GLU A 165 7.82 10.44 -10.37
N ALA A 166 7.09 9.33 -10.29
CA ALA A 166 7.14 8.41 -9.15
C ALA A 166 8.54 7.78 -8.95
N ARG A 167 9.21 8.13 -7.85
CA ARG A 167 10.53 7.59 -7.47
C ARG A 167 10.54 7.20 -5.99
N GLY A 168 10.74 5.92 -5.70
CA GLY A 168 10.78 5.40 -4.32
C GLY A 168 9.40 5.24 -3.63
N TYR A 169 8.31 5.66 -4.28
CA TYR A 169 6.94 5.47 -3.82
C TYR A 169 6.05 4.91 -4.93
N ARG A 170 4.92 4.30 -4.56
CA ARG A 170 3.89 3.82 -5.51
C ARG A 170 2.75 4.82 -5.63
N VAL A 171 2.24 5.05 -6.84
CA VAL A 171 1.07 5.91 -7.08
C VAL A 171 -0.22 5.14 -6.79
N LEU A 172 -1.17 5.79 -6.12
CA LEU A 172 -2.55 5.35 -5.95
C LEU A 172 -3.48 6.38 -6.60
N LEU A 173 -4.23 5.98 -7.62
CA LEU A 173 -5.20 6.85 -8.28
C LEU A 173 -6.55 6.79 -7.56
N ASP A 174 -7.02 7.92 -7.02
CA ASP A 174 -8.34 8.02 -6.35
C ASP A 174 -9.25 9.03 -7.06
N HIS A 175 -10.56 8.92 -6.83
CA HIS A 175 -11.55 9.88 -7.32
C HIS A 175 -11.29 11.28 -6.77
N GLY A 176 -11.28 12.30 -7.64
CA GLY A 176 -10.80 13.66 -7.37
C GLY A 176 -11.52 14.52 -6.32
N THR A 177 -12.45 13.96 -5.54
CA THR A 177 -12.95 14.57 -4.29
C THR A 177 -12.57 13.67 -3.12
N GLY A 178 -11.85 14.24 -2.14
CA GLY A 178 -11.06 13.54 -1.11
C GLY A 178 -11.64 12.24 -0.56
N GLY A 179 -10.76 11.25 -0.38
CA GLY A 179 -11.08 9.83 -0.27
C GLY A 179 -12.31 9.49 0.58
N GLY A 180 -13.28 8.81 -0.04
CA GLY A 180 -14.46 8.29 0.64
C GLY A 180 -15.83 8.81 0.17
N SER A 181 -15.91 9.38 -1.03
CA SER A 181 -17.18 9.78 -1.68
C SER A 181 -17.94 8.62 -2.33
N GLY A 182 -17.29 7.47 -2.57
CA GLY A 182 -17.87 6.29 -3.21
C GLY A 182 -18.03 6.37 -4.74
N LYS A 183 -17.69 7.52 -5.35
CA LYS A 183 -17.73 7.72 -6.81
C LYS A 183 -16.47 7.16 -7.47
N ARG A 184 -16.58 6.68 -8.71
CA ARG A 184 -15.43 6.36 -9.58
C ARG A 184 -14.93 7.61 -10.30
N PHE A 185 -13.63 7.67 -10.59
CA PHE A 185 -13.10 8.64 -11.55
C PHE A 185 -13.55 8.31 -12.97
N ASP A 186 -13.47 9.28 -13.90
CA ASP A 186 -13.78 9.01 -15.30
C ASP A 186 -12.71 8.10 -15.91
N GLU A 187 -13.12 6.86 -16.18
CA GLU A 187 -12.35 5.78 -16.81
C GLU A 187 -11.67 6.17 -18.14
N ARG A 188 -12.12 7.25 -18.79
CA ARG A 188 -11.50 7.84 -19.99
C ARG A 188 -10.17 8.52 -19.69
N LEU A 189 -9.99 9.07 -18.47
CA LEU A 189 -8.79 9.81 -18.08
C LEU A 189 -7.56 8.92 -17.91
N VAL A 190 -7.75 7.62 -17.66
CA VAL A 190 -6.69 6.60 -17.59
C VAL A 190 -6.60 5.74 -18.86
N ALA A 191 -7.38 6.05 -19.91
CA ALA A 191 -7.38 5.28 -21.14
C ALA A 191 -6.00 5.35 -21.84
N GLY A 192 -5.43 4.18 -22.16
CA GLY A 192 -4.10 4.06 -22.77
C GLY A 192 -2.95 4.55 -21.88
N VAL A 193 -3.16 4.66 -20.56
CA VAL A 193 -2.09 4.86 -19.57
C VAL A 193 -1.69 3.48 -19.04
N ASP A 194 -0.38 3.23 -18.91
CA ASP A 194 0.11 2.01 -18.28
C ASP A 194 -0.07 2.11 -16.75
N LEU A 195 -0.88 1.22 -16.19
CA LEU A 195 -1.15 1.14 -14.75
C LEU A 195 -0.45 -0.06 -14.08
N SER A 196 0.44 -0.77 -14.77
CA SER A 196 1.08 -2.00 -14.27
C SER A 196 1.91 -1.84 -12.98
N GLU A 197 2.29 -0.61 -12.62
CA GLU A 197 2.95 -0.24 -11.35
C GLU A 197 2.06 0.64 -10.42
N VAL A 198 0.77 0.81 -10.75
CA VAL A 198 -0.16 1.76 -10.12
C VAL A 198 -1.25 1.03 -9.32
N ILE A 199 -1.61 1.57 -8.16
CA ILE A 199 -2.79 1.14 -7.39
C ILE A 199 -4.01 1.93 -7.88
N VAL A 200 -5.12 1.25 -8.17
CA VAL A 200 -6.39 1.91 -8.51
C VAL A 200 -7.33 1.90 -7.30
N ALA A 201 -7.89 3.06 -6.96
CA ALA A 201 -8.87 3.27 -5.90
C ALA A 201 -10.10 4.01 -6.43
N GLY A 202 -10.92 4.60 -5.54
CA GLY A 202 -12.05 5.45 -5.92
C GLY A 202 -13.28 4.68 -6.41
N GLY A 203 -14.21 4.38 -5.51
CA GLY A 203 -15.49 3.76 -5.87
C GLY A 203 -15.40 2.30 -6.33
N LEU A 204 -14.29 1.60 -6.02
CA LEU A 204 -14.17 0.17 -6.30
C LEU A 204 -15.04 -0.65 -5.35
N THR A 205 -15.82 -1.58 -5.91
CA THR A 205 -16.78 -2.43 -5.21
C THR A 205 -16.71 -3.87 -5.74
N PRO A 206 -17.24 -4.89 -5.02
CA PRO A 206 -17.27 -6.27 -5.52
C PRO A 206 -17.90 -6.38 -6.92
N GLU A 207 -18.92 -5.58 -7.19
CA GLU A 207 -19.65 -5.55 -8.46
C GLU A 207 -18.79 -5.06 -9.63
N ASN A 208 -17.61 -4.47 -9.41
CA ASN A 208 -16.82 -3.82 -10.47
C ASN A 208 -15.32 -4.11 -10.50
N VAL A 209 -14.72 -4.56 -9.39
CA VAL A 209 -13.27 -4.67 -9.25
C VAL A 209 -12.63 -5.59 -10.31
N ALA A 210 -13.31 -6.67 -10.68
CA ALA A 210 -12.82 -7.62 -11.67
C ALA A 210 -12.71 -7.02 -13.08
N ASP A 211 -13.62 -6.12 -13.46
CA ASP A 211 -13.62 -5.52 -14.80
C ASP A 211 -12.57 -4.41 -14.90
N VAL A 212 -12.40 -3.63 -13.82
CA VAL A 212 -11.29 -2.67 -13.69
C VAL A 212 -9.94 -3.39 -13.83
N ILE A 213 -9.77 -4.53 -13.14
CA ILE A 213 -8.55 -5.32 -13.20
C ILE A 213 -8.29 -5.86 -14.63
N ARG A 214 -9.27 -6.52 -15.25
CA ARG A 214 -9.09 -7.10 -16.60
C ARG A 214 -8.78 -6.04 -17.65
N ARG A 215 -9.41 -4.87 -17.55
CA ARG A 215 -9.30 -3.78 -18.52
C ARG A 215 -8.01 -2.98 -18.39
N TYR A 216 -7.57 -2.71 -17.18
CA TYR A 216 -6.44 -1.80 -16.93
C TYR A 216 -5.18 -2.49 -16.42
N ARG A 217 -5.27 -3.75 -15.96
CA ARG A 217 -4.19 -4.56 -15.39
C ARG A 217 -3.32 -3.77 -14.39
N PRO A 218 -3.94 -3.15 -13.37
CA PRO A 218 -3.19 -2.36 -12.40
C PRO A 218 -2.30 -3.26 -11.54
N TRP A 219 -1.24 -2.71 -10.96
CA TRP A 219 -0.43 -3.40 -9.95
C TRP A 219 -1.30 -3.89 -8.78
N GLY A 220 -2.25 -3.04 -8.36
CA GLY A 220 -3.16 -3.36 -7.28
C GLY A 220 -4.43 -2.54 -7.26
N VAL A 221 -5.33 -2.89 -6.33
CA VAL A 221 -6.60 -2.22 -6.08
C VAL A 221 -6.76 -1.89 -4.59
N ASP A 222 -7.36 -0.73 -4.30
CA ASP A 222 -7.68 -0.27 -2.95
C ASP A 222 -9.18 0.05 -2.85
N THR A 223 -9.82 -0.39 -1.77
CA THR A 223 -11.20 0.04 -1.47
C THR A 223 -11.39 0.39 0.00
N ALA A 224 -12.18 1.44 0.24
CA ALA A 224 -12.62 1.82 1.57
C ALA A 224 -14.14 1.65 1.71
N GLY A 225 -14.91 2.48 1.00
CA GLY A 225 -16.38 2.53 1.10
C GLY A 225 -17.13 1.47 0.30
N GLY A 226 -16.50 0.81 -0.68
CA GLY A 226 -17.18 -0.20 -1.50
C GLY A 226 -17.52 -1.49 -0.75
N VAL A 227 -16.89 -1.70 0.40
CA VAL A 227 -17.03 -2.87 1.30
C VAL A 227 -17.50 -2.46 2.71
N GLU A 228 -18.16 -1.30 2.83
CA GLU A 228 -18.73 -0.80 4.08
C GLU A 228 -20.23 -1.07 4.20
N ARG A 229 -20.72 -1.20 5.45
CA ARG A 229 -22.13 -1.05 5.80
C ARG A 229 -22.47 0.43 5.95
N GLU A 230 -21.61 1.12 6.68
CA GLU A 230 -21.64 2.55 6.94
C GLU A 230 -20.19 3.06 7.09
N PRO A 231 -19.91 4.38 6.99
CA PRO A 231 -18.55 4.89 7.00
C PRO A 231 -17.74 4.44 8.23
N GLY A 232 -16.65 3.71 7.99
CA GLY A 232 -15.79 3.15 9.04
C GLY A 232 -16.14 1.74 9.50
N LEU A 233 -17.36 1.24 9.22
CA LEU A 233 -17.82 -0.10 9.59
C LEU A 233 -17.87 -1.02 8.36
N LYS A 234 -17.01 -2.05 8.31
CA LYS A 234 -16.96 -2.94 7.14
C LYS A 234 -18.09 -3.96 7.12
N ASP A 235 -18.44 -4.42 5.92
CA ASP A 235 -19.24 -5.62 5.73
C ASP A 235 -18.33 -6.82 5.39
N ALA A 236 -18.37 -7.84 6.25
CA ALA A 236 -17.51 -9.02 6.14
C ALA A 236 -17.82 -9.90 4.90
N SER A 237 -19.03 -9.85 4.34
CA SER A 237 -19.35 -10.55 3.08
C SER A 237 -18.81 -9.76 1.88
N ARG A 238 -18.97 -8.43 1.87
CA ARG A 238 -18.44 -7.56 0.81
C ARG A 238 -16.92 -7.54 0.77
N ILE A 239 -16.23 -7.62 1.92
CA ILE A 239 -14.77 -7.80 1.96
C ILE A 239 -14.36 -9.08 1.21
N ARG A 240 -14.96 -10.22 1.57
CA ARG A 240 -14.66 -11.53 0.95
C ARG A 240 -14.89 -11.49 -0.55
N GLU A 241 -16.09 -11.03 -0.97
CA GLU A 241 -16.48 -10.95 -2.37
C GLU A 241 -15.58 -10.00 -3.18
N PHE A 242 -15.19 -8.85 -2.62
CA PHE A 242 -14.25 -7.93 -3.26
C PHE A 242 -12.90 -8.60 -3.53
N ILE A 243 -12.33 -9.25 -2.52
CA ILE A 243 -11.00 -9.84 -2.62
C ILE A 243 -11.04 -11.06 -3.53
N GLU A 244 -12.03 -11.95 -3.40
CA GLU A 244 -12.21 -13.11 -4.28
C GLU A 244 -12.28 -12.69 -5.76
N ARG A 245 -13.14 -11.73 -6.09
CA ARG A 245 -13.30 -11.21 -7.45
C ARG A 245 -12.03 -10.51 -7.95
N ALA A 246 -11.32 -9.80 -7.09
CA ALA A 246 -10.05 -9.16 -7.45
C ALA A 246 -8.96 -10.20 -7.74
N LYS A 247 -8.79 -11.19 -6.86
CA LYS A 247 -7.76 -12.24 -7.02
C LYS A 247 -8.04 -13.19 -8.18
N THR A 248 -9.30 -13.35 -8.60
CA THR A 248 -9.71 -14.20 -9.72
C THR A 248 -9.63 -13.47 -11.08
N ALA A 249 -9.42 -12.16 -11.08
CA ALA A 249 -9.34 -11.34 -12.30
C ALA A 249 -7.91 -11.09 -12.81
N GLY A 250 -6.89 -11.42 -12.01
CA GLY A 250 -5.44 -11.23 -12.31
C GLY A 250 -4.67 -12.52 -12.59
#